data_AF-A0A4R6KJF6-F1
#
_entry.id   AF-A0A4R6KJF6-F1
#
_cell.length_a   1.000
_cell.length_b   1.000
_cell.length_c   1.000
_cell.angle_alpha   90.00
_cell.angle_beta   90.00
_cell.angle_gamma   90.00
#
_symmetry.space_group_name_H-M   'P 1'
#
loop_
_entity.id
_entity.type
_entity.pdbx_description
1 polymer ?
#
loop_
_entity_poly.entity_id
_entity_poly.type
_entity_poly.pdbx_seq_one_letter_code
_entity_poly.pdbx_strand_id
1 'polypeptide(L)'
;MAAALLTAGGLPAAAAPATSTTVCSLRLGSVDATGGEVFQQVAATRPPTISSDGPTLPVFAAGQVRLSSSLVVKPGPVGPAVDSYVIIGSAMYHSTYRTGVDGRLDPKHPPVLTRIGGGWGTFTAFERSIRAGYTTYYGLRNDGMLFRWTSGADGVWHRAGSVPGFAGFKTMALISKTRTYDTFLMNTRAGALFTFHIPVGSPMHGMVKMVRERTWQGFESLVAEKCGVYGTLLLGIDQDTHAGYLYAVGHANGFATVIQQIGKVPVPLTDHVYFRVVPSPAVDVLNGE
;
A
#
# COMPACT_ATOMS: atom_id res chain seq x y z
N MET A 1 63.95 -31.47 -39.82
CA MET A 1 62.47 -31.47 -39.77
C MET A 1 62.08 -31.00 -38.37
N ALA A 2 62.00 -29.69 -38.17
CA ALA A 2 60.79 -28.85 -38.18
C ALA A 2 59.99 -28.97 -36.86
N ALA A 3 60.23 -28.00 -35.98
CA ALA A 3 59.54 -27.82 -34.69
C ALA A 3 58.16 -27.18 -34.89
N ALA A 4 57.14 -27.67 -34.18
CA ALA A 4 55.81 -27.07 -34.13
C ALA A 4 55.55 -26.52 -32.73
N LEU A 5 55.52 -25.19 -32.59
CA LEU A 5 54.98 -24.50 -31.42
C LEU A 5 53.45 -24.52 -31.49
N LEU A 6 52.78 -25.08 -30.48
CA LEU A 6 51.35 -24.89 -30.26
C LEU A 6 51.12 -23.59 -29.47
N THR A 7 50.52 -22.61 -30.13
CA THR A 7 49.98 -21.40 -29.49
C THR A 7 48.61 -21.70 -28.88
N ALA A 8 48.50 -21.66 -27.56
CA ALA A 8 47.22 -21.67 -26.87
C ALA A 8 46.53 -20.31 -27.02
N GLY A 9 45.50 -20.23 -27.86
CA GLY A 9 44.65 -19.05 -27.98
C GLY A 9 43.74 -18.94 -26.75
N GLY A 10 43.87 -17.84 -26.00
CA GLY A 10 42.95 -17.50 -24.91
C GLY A 10 41.56 -17.17 -25.46
N LEU A 11 40.54 -17.88 -25.00
CA LEU A 11 39.15 -17.53 -25.26
C LEU A 11 38.82 -16.21 -24.54
N PRO A 12 38.08 -15.27 -25.15
CA PRO A 12 37.64 -14.07 -24.48
C PRO A 12 36.70 -14.45 -23.34
N ALA A 13 36.97 -13.93 -22.14
CA ALA A 13 36.08 -14.08 -21.00
C ALA A 13 34.73 -13.45 -21.36
N ALA A 14 33.67 -14.26 -21.36
CA ALA A 14 32.31 -13.76 -21.51
C ALA A 14 32.03 -12.78 -20.37
N ALA A 15 31.69 -11.53 -20.71
CA ALA A 15 31.24 -10.55 -19.74
C ALA A 15 29.97 -11.11 -19.07
N ALA A 16 30.00 -11.25 -17.74
CA ALA A 16 28.82 -11.62 -16.98
C ALA A 16 27.70 -10.62 -17.29
N PRO A 17 26.46 -11.07 -17.54
CA PRO A 17 25.35 -10.16 -17.75
C PRO A 17 25.23 -9.26 -16.52
N ALA A 18 25.23 -7.94 -16.73
CA ALA A 18 24.93 -7.00 -15.67
C ALA A 18 23.54 -7.35 -15.12
N THR A 19 23.48 -7.78 -13.87
CA THR A 19 22.23 -7.89 -13.14
C THR A 19 21.66 -6.47 -13.04
N SER A 20 20.62 -6.17 -13.84
CA SER A 20 19.88 -4.94 -13.64
C SER A 20 19.29 -5.01 -12.24
N THR A 21 19.80 -4.20 -11.31
CA THR A 21 19.16 -4.01 -10.02
C THR A 21 17.81 -3.38 -10.28
N THR A 22 16.73 -4.16 -10.20
CA THR A 22 15.37 -3.64 -10.33
C THR A 22 15.18 -2.55 -9.27
N VAL A 23 14.93 -1.31 -9.71
CA VAL A 23 14.63 -0.20 -8.81
C VAL A 23 13.30 -0.51 -8.14
N CYS A 24 13.26 -0.46 -6.80
CA CYS A 24 11.99 -0.61 -6.07
C CYS A 24 11.02 0.48 -6.51
N SER A 25 9.75 0.11 -6.67
CA SER A 25 8.69 1.06 -6.98
C SER A 25 7.44 0.75 -6.19
N LEU A 26 6.71 1.79 -5.82
CA LEU A 26 5.40 1.73 -5.20
C LEU A 26 4.35 2.09 -6.25
N ARG A 27 3.31 1.28 -6.35
CA ARG A 27 2.16 1.59 -7.21
C ARG A 27 1.13 2.33 -6.38
N LEU A 28 1.04 3.64 -6.62
CA LEU A 28 0.19 4.57 -5.91
C LEU A 28 -1.15 4.67 -6.64
N GLY A 29 -2.24 4.51 -5.89
CA GLY A 29 -3.57 4.87 -6.36
C GLY A 29 -4.08 6.06 -5.56
N SER A 30 -4.90 6.88 -6.21
CA SER A 30 -5.59 7.97 -5.54
C SER A 30 -6.99 8.21 -6.10
N VAL A 31 -7.83 8.91 -5.32
CA VAL A 31 -9.09 9.48 -5.81
C VAL A 31 -8.97 10.99 -5.86
N ASP A 32 -9.03 11.55 -7.06
CA ASP A 32 -8.98 13.00 -7.29
C ASP A 32 -10.28 13.70 -6.86
N ALA A 33 -10.28 15.03 -6.89
CA ALA A 33 -11.44 15.85 -6.51
C ALA A 33 -12.69 15.60 -7.37
N THR A 34 -12.52 15.12 -8.61
CA THR A 34 -13.62 14.81 -9.55
C THR A 34 -14.23 13.43 -9.30
N GLY A 35 -13.62 12.61 -8.42
CA GLY A 35 -13.99 11.22 -8.19
C GLY A 35 -13.28 10.25 -9.15
N GLY A 36 -12.27 10.75 -9.88
CA GLY A 36 -11.43 9.96 -10.76
C GLY A 36 -10.41 9.14 -9.98
N GLU A 37 -10.30 7.84 -10.27
CA GLU A 37 -9.18 7.03 -9.82
C GLU A 37 -7.96 7.27 -10.72
N VAL A 38 -6.85 7.64 -10.10
CA VAL A 38 -5.56 7.88 -10.76
C VAL A 38 -4.57 6.83 -10.30
N PHE A 39 -3.81 6.26 -11.24
CA PHE A 39 -2.75 5.30 -10.95
C PHE A 39 -1.39 5.85 -11.37
N GLN A 40 -0.42 5.72 -10.47
CA GLN A 40 0.94 6.21 -10.67
C GLN A 40 1.94 5.18 -10.15
N GLN A 41 3.14 5.21 -10.71
CA GLN A 41 4.28 4.45 -10.23
C GLN A 41 5.32 5.40 -9.67
N VAL A 42 5.65 5.25 -8.39
CA VAL A 42 6.68 6.03 -7.69
C VAL A 42 7.92 5.16 -7.54
N ALA A 43 8.99 5.49 -8.27
CA ALA A 43 10.22 4.70 -8.26
C ALA A 43 11.29 5.31 -7.34
N ALA A 44 12.01 4.43 -6.63
CA ALA A 44 13.07 4.74 -5.67
C ALA A 44 14.40 5.17 -6.32
N THR A 45 14.34 6.03 -7.34
CA THR A 45 15.51 6.70 -7.94
C THR A 45 16.00 7.85 -7.04
N ARG A 46 17.14 8.46 -7.36
CA ARG A 46 17.67 9.65 -6.65
C ARG A 46 17.90 10.78 -7.65
N PRO A 47 16.98 11.77 -7.78
CA PRO A 47 15.73 11.92 -7.00
C PRO A 47 14.66 10.87 -7.37
N PRO A 48 13.62 10.66 -6.51
CA PRO A 48 12.47 9.83 -6.86
C PRO A 48 11.83 10.26 -8.18
N THR A 49 11.29 9.31 -8.92
CA THR A 49 10.53 9.56 -10.15
C THR A 49 9.09 9.10 -9.97
N ILE A 50 8.19 9.75 -10.70
CA ILE A 50 6.77 9.39 -10.72
C ILE A 50 6.28 9.40 -12.16
N SER A 51 5.53 8.38 -12.54
CA SER A 51 4.92 8.24 -13.86
C SER A 51 3.45 7.84 -13.73
N SER A 52 2.61 8.26 -14.66
CA SER A 52 1.24 7.77 -14.79
C SER A 52 1.25 6.31 -15.25
N ASP A 53 0.32 5.53 -14.71
CA ASP A 53 0.08 4.12 -15.04
C ASP A 53 -1.28 3.93 -15.76
N GLY A 54 -1.65 4.92 -16.58
CA GLY A 54 -2.87 4.89 -17.39
C GLY A 54 -3.75 6.13 -17.25
N PRO A 55 -4.89 6.15 -17.95
CA PRO A 55 -5.83 7.27 -17.88
C PRO A 55 -6.51 7.34 -16.50
N THR A 56 -6.95 8.54 -16.11
CA THR A 56 -7.87 8.70 -14.98
C THR A 56 -9.21 8.00 -15.28
N LEU A 57 -9.70 7.23 -14.32
CA LEU A 57 -10.94 6.47 -14.45
C LEU A 57 -12.07 7.13 -13.64
N PRO A 58 -13.20 7.54 -14.26
CA PRO A 58 -14.30 8.17 -13.54
C PRO A 58 -15.13 7.14 -12.76
N VAL A 59 -14.61 6.69 -11.61
CA VAL A 59 -15.19 5.60 -10.81
C VAL A 59 -16.24 6.10 -9.82
N PHE A 60 -16.03 7.28 -9.24
CA PHE A 60 -16.89 7.86 -8.21
C PHE A 60 -17.42 9.23 -8.64
N ALA A 61 -18.46 9.72 -7.95
CA ALA A 61 -18.80 11.12 -8.08
C ALA A 61 -17.84 12.00 -7.26
N ALA A 62 -17.71 13.26 -7.67
CA ALA A 62 -16.83 14.24 -7.05
C ALA A 62 -17.02 14.33 -5.53
N GLY A 63 -15.91 14.32 -4.79
CA GLY A 63 -15.86 14.52 -3.34
C GLY A 63 -16.52 13.42 -2.48
N GLN A 64 -16.93 12.28 -3.05
CA GLN A 64 -17.65 11.25 -2.29
C GLN A 64 -16.74 10.39 -1.41
N VAL A 65 -15.56 10.01 -1.91
CA VAL A 65 -14.67 9.06 -1.25
C VAL A 65 -13.87 9.78 -0.16
N ARG A 66 -13.97 9.28 1.08
CA ARG A 66 -13.20 9.79 2.22
C ARG A 66 -11.99 8.95 2.58
N LEU A 67 -12.10 7.63 2.45
CA LEU A 67 -11.06 6.66 2.74
C LEU A 67 -11.16 5.50 1.75
N SER A 68 -10.03 4.86 1.49
CA SER A 68 -9.94 3.65 0.66
C SER A 68 -8.98 2.67 1.31
N SER A 69 -9.23 1.37 1.16
CA SER A 69 -8.22 0.34 1.41
C SER A 69 -7.20 0.29 0.26
N SER A 70 -6.18 -0.55 0.39
CA SER A 70 -5.46 -1.07 -0.78
C SER A 70 -6.42 -1.55 -1.87
N LEU A 71 -6.19 -1.18 -3.12
CA LEU A 71 -6.96 -1.58 -4.30
C LEU A 71 -6.30 -2.78 -4.97
N VAL A 72 -7.08 -3.78 -5.35
CA VAL A 72 -6.57 -5.00 -5.99
C VAL A 72 -6.86 -4.94 -7.47
N VAL A 73 -5.82 -5.19 -8.27
CA VAL A 73 -5.94 -5.39 -9.72
C VAL A 73 -5.63 -6.84 -10.04
N LYS A 74 -6.62 -7.56 -10.57
CA LYS A 74 -6.51 -8.95 -10.99
C LYS A 74 -6.51 -9.03 -12.52
N PRO A 75 -5.57 -9.77 -13.13
CA PRO A 75 -5.66 -10.09 -14.56
C PRO A 75 -6.97 -10.80 -14.87
N GLY A 76 -7.50 -10.60 -16.08
CA GLY A 76 -8.67 -11.33 -16.57
C GLY A 76 -8.75 -11.34 -18.09
N PRO A 77 -9.60 -12.20 -18.67
CA PRO A 77 -9.59 -12.50 -20.10
C PRO A 77 -9.97 -11.32 -21.00
N VAL A 78 -10.76 -10.37 -20.47
CA VAL A 78 -11.23 -9.17 -21.21
C VAL A 78 -10.50 -7.90 -20.72
N GLY A 79 -9.46 -8.07 -19.91
CA GLY A 79 -8.74 -7.00 -19.22
C GLY A 79 -8.84 -7.11 -17.69
N PRO A 80 -8.16 -6.22 -16.95
CA PRO A 80 -8.10 -6.30 -15.50
C PRO A 80 -9.47 -6.14 -14.80
N ALA A 81 -9.67 -6.92 -13.74
CA ALA A 81 -10.74 -6.71 -12.77
C ALA A 81 -10.17 -5.94 -11.57
N VAL A 82 -10.90 -4.93 -11.12
CA VAL A 82 -10.50 -4.09 -10.00
C VAL A 82 -11.49 -4.25 -8.85
N ASP A 83 -10.98 -4.42 -7.64
CA ASP A 83 -11.77 -4.42 -6.42
C ASP A 83 -11.10 -3.61 -5.30
N SER A 84 -11.88 -2.79 -4.61
CA SER A 84 -11.46 -2.00 -3.46
C SER A 84 -12.62 -1.80 -2.47
N TYR A 85 -12.29 -1.38 -1.25
CA TYR A 85 -13.30 -0.98 -0.27
C TYR A 85 -13.09 0.50 0.04
N VAL A 86 -14.17 1.27 -0.10
CA VAL A 86 -14.17 2.72 0.08
C VAL A 86 -15.19 3.14 1.10
N ILE A 87 -14.91 4.24 1.80
CA ILE A 87 -15.85 4.87 2.73
C ILE A 87 -16.39 6.13 2.04
N ILE A 88 -17.70 6.15 1.83
CA ILE A 88 -18.46 7.27 1.27
C ILE A 88 -19.46 7.74 2.33
N GLY A 89 -19.34 9.00 2.74
CA GLY A 89 -20.08 9.53 3.89
C GLY A 89 -19.81 8.72 5.16
N SER A 90 -20.84 8.09 5.72
CA SER A 90 -20.75 7.24 6.93
C SER A 90 -20.88 5.74 6.65
N ALA A 91 -20.81 5.32 5.38
CA ALA A 91 -20.98 3.94 4.96
C ALA A 91 -19.77 3.42 4.18
N MET A 92 -19.54 2.12 4.30
CA MET A 92 -18.56 1.39 3.52
C MET A 92 -19.21 0.75 2.30
N TYR A 93 -18.50 0.81 1.18
CA TYR A 93 -18.86 0.21 -0.08
C TYR A 93 -17.73 -0.65 -0.61
N HIS A 94 -18.07 -1.79 -1.18
CA HIS A 94 -17.20 -2.56 -2.05
C HIS A 94 -17.35 -2.00 -3.46
N SER A 95 -16.27 -1.44 -3.99
CA SER A 95 -16.18 -0.92 -5.36
C SER A 95 -15.60 -1.99 -6.27
N THR A 96 -16.29 -2.29 -7.36
CA THR A 96 -15.80 -3.22 -8.38
C THR A 96 -16.03 -2.66 -9.78
N TYR A 97 -15.09 -2.91 -10.67
CA TYR A 97 -15.21 -2.61 -12.10
C TYR A 97 -14.20 -3.44 -12.91
N ARG A 98 -14.26 -3.32 -14.24
CA ARG A 98 -13.20 -3.81 -15.12
C ARG A 98 -12.67 -2.71 -16.01
N THR A 99 -11.43 -2.89 -16.44
CA THR A 99 -10.84 -2.12 -17.53
C THR A 99 -10.64 -3.00 -18.76
N GLY A 100 -10.69 -2.38 -19.93
CA GLY A 100 -10.23 -2.98 -21.17
C GLY A 100 -8.70 -3.09 -21.21
N VAL A 101 -8.18 -3.73 -22.25
CA VAL A 101 -6.73 -3.83 -22.49
C VAL A 101 -6.07 -2.48 -22.78
N ASP A 102 -6.87 -1.48 -23.14
CA ASP A 102 -6.47 -0.08 -23.32
C ASP A 102 -6.42 0.72 -22.00
N GLY A 103 -6.72 0.06 -20.87
CA GLY A 103 -6.73 0.66 -19.55
C GLY A 103 -7.94 1.54 -19.27
N ARG A 104 -8.94 1.62 -20.16
CA ARG A 104 -10.19 2.39 -19.94
C ARG A 104 -11.25 1.53 -19.29
N LEU A 105 -12.26 2.14 -18.65
CA LEU A 105 -13.40 1.40 -18.09
C LEU A 105 -14.08 0.55 -19.18
N ASP A 106 -14.31 -0.72 -18.90
CA ASP A 106 -15.11 -1.60 -19.75
C ASP A 106 -16.59 -1.23 -19.61
N PRO A 107 -17.27 -0.76 -20.68
CA PRO A 107 -18.68 -0.40 -20.62
C PRO A 107 -19.60 -1.56 -20.22
N LYS A 108 -19.17 -2.82 -20.43
CA LYS A 108 -19.93 -4.01 -20.05
C LYS A 108 -19.84 -4.34 -18.55
N HIS A 109 -18.81 -3.82 -17.88
CA HIS A 109 -18.58 -4.02 -16.45
C HIS A 109 -18.20 -2.68 -15.79
N PRO A 110 -19.14 -1.71 -15.79
CA PRO A 110 -18.89 -0.39 -15.25
C PRO A 110 -18.67 -0.43 -13.73
N PRO A 111 -18.21 0.67 -13.12
CA PRO A 111 -18.18 0.84 -11.66
C PRO A 111 -19.49 0.48 -10.98
N VAL A 112 -19.41 -0.44 -10.01
CA VAL A 112 -20.49 -0.86 -9.13
C VAL A 112 -20.08 -0.63 -7.68
N LEU A 113 -20.96 0.02 -6.91
CA LEU A 113 -20.80 0.23 -5.48
C LEU A 113 -21.79 -0.63 -4.71
N THR A 114 -21.31 -1.70 -4.09
CA THR A 114 -22.12 -2.55 -3.21
C THR A 114 -21.96 -2.11 -1.77
N ARG A 115 -23.03 -1.64 -1.13
CA ARG A 115 -22.98 -1.19 0.26
C ARG A 115 -22.75 -2.38 1.22
N ILE A 116 -21.73 -2.28 2.06
CA ILE A 116 -21.41 -3.27 3.11
C ILE A 116 -22.12 -2.92 4.43
N GLY A 117 -22.08 -1.65 4.84
CA GLY A 117 -22.67 -1.25 6.13
C GLY A 117 -22.45 0.21 6.49
N GLY A 118 -23.13 0.69 7.54
CA GLY A 118 -22.97 2.03 8.10
C GLY A 118 -22.04 2.06 9.32
N GLY A 119 -21.82 3.26 9.87
CA GLY A 119 -21.02 3.48 11.09
C GLY A 119 -19.55 3.82 10.83
N TRP A 120 -19.18 4.08 9.57
CA TRP A 120 -17.80 4.32 9.15
C TRP A 120 -17.37 5.79 9.20
N GLY A 121 -18.28 6.72 9.51
CA GLY A 121 -18.02 8.17 9.43
C GLY A 121 -16.98 8.71 10.42
N THR A 122 -16.68 7.97 11.49
CA THR A 122 -15.70 8.34 12.52
C THR A 122 -14.34 7.66 12.33
N PHE A 123 -14.17 6.85 11.30
CA PHE A 123 -12.88 6.24 10.96
C PHE A 123 -11.98 7.24 10.25
N THR A 124 -10.69 7.19 10.56
CA THR A 124 -9.66 8.09 10.02
C THR A 124 -8.63 7.36 9.16
N ALA A 125 -8.52 6.04 9.32
CA ALA A 125 -7.73 5.20 8.44
C ALA A 125 -8.38 3.82 8.30
N PHE A 126 -8.17 3.20 7.15
CA PHE A 126 -8.74 1.91 6.82
C PHE A 126 -7.78 1.14 5.90
N GLU A 127 -7.50 -0.12 6.22
CA GLU A 127 -6.57 -0.95 5.44
C GLU A 127 -7.04 -2.41 5.43
N ARG A 128 -6.62 -3.17 4.42
CA ARG A 128 -6.89 -4.61 4.33
C ARG A 128 -5.61 -5.43 4.18
N SER A 129 -5.55 -6.55 4.90
CA SER A 129 -4.55 -7.61 4.72
C SER A 129 -5.20 -8.77 3.98
N ILE A 130 -4.74 -9.03 2.76
CA ILE A 130 -5.33 -10.08 1.90
C ILE A 130 -4.38 -11.26 1.81
N ARG A 131 -4.92 -12.44 2.13
CA ARG A 131 -4.26 -13.74 2.03
C ARG A 131 -5.16 -14.68 1.21
N ALA A 132 -4.62 -15.79 0.73
CA ALA A 132 -5.38 -16.75 -0.07
C ALA A 132 -6.65 -17.21 0.69
N GLY A 133 -7.83 -16.88 0.16
CA GLY A 133 -9.13 -17.25 0.74
C GLY A 133 -9.54 -16.50 2.01
N TYR A 134 -8.76 -15.52 2.47
CA TYR A 134 -9.01 -14.83 3.73
C TYR A 134 -8.57 -13.37 3.67
N THR A 135 -9.48 -12.46 4.03
CA THR A 135 -9.17 -11.02 4.14
C THR A 135 -9.41 -10.54 5.56
N THR A 136 -8.42 -9.85 6.12
CA THR A 136 -8.56 -9.08 7.35
C THR A 136 -8.72 -7.61 7.02
N TYR A 137 -9.64 -6.92 7.68
CA TYR A 137 -9.86 -5.49 7.52
C TYR A 137 -9.62 -4.78 8.84
N TYR A 138 -8.92 -3.65 8.79
CA TYR A 138 -8.57 -2.85 9.95
C TYR A 138 -9.12 -1.44 9.78
N GLY A 139 -9.77 -0.93 10.82
CA GLY A 139 -10.26 0.45 10.85
C GLY A 139 -9.79 1.16 12.10
N LEU A 140 -9.06 2.26 11.93
CA LEU A 140 -8.69 3.16 13.01
C LEU A 140 -9.79 4.21 13.17
N ARG A 141 -10.42 4.25 14.35
CA ARG A 141 -11.46 5.23 14.68
C ARG A 141 -10.86 6.43 15.41
N ASN A 142 -11.47 7.60 15.23
CA ASN A 142 -11.01 8.86 15.80
C ASN A 142 -10.98 8.91 17.35
N ASP A 143 -11.64 7.98 18.03
CA ASP A 143 -11.60 7.81 19.49
C ASP A 143 -10.46 6.91 19.98
N GLY A 144 -9.61 6.42 19.08
CA GLY A 144 -8.46 5.58 19.43
C GLY A 144 -8.77 4.10 19.60
N MET A 145 -9.92 3.65 19.09
CA MET A 145 -10.21 2.23 18.95
C MET A 145 -9.76 1.73 17.58
N LEU A 146 -8.97 0.65 17.55
CA LEU A 146 -8.70 -0.11 16.35
C LEU A 146 -9.67 -1.29 16.26
N PHE A 147 -10.40 -1.39 15.16
CA PHE A 147 -11.34 -2.47 14.89
C PHE A 147 -10.79 -3.44 13.86
N ARG A 148 -11.20 -4.70 13.97
CA ARG A 148 -10.92 -5.72 12.97
C ARG A 148 -12.17 -6.45 12.53
N TRP A 149 -12.26 -6.68 11.23
CA TRP A 149 -13.20 -7.59 10.60
C TRP A 149 -12.46 -8.61 9.75
N THR A 150 -13.13 -9.71 9.44
CA THR A 150 -12.58 -10.77 8.60
C THR A 150 -13.64 -11.24 7.62
N SER A 151 -13.24 -11.61 6.41
CA SER A 151 -14.10 -12.28 5.44
C SER A 151 -13.42 -13.49 4.83
N GLY A 152 -14.18 -14.57 4.65
CA GLY A 152 -13.76 -15.77 3.93
C GLY A 152 -14.00 -15.65 2.43
N ALA A 153 -14.04 -16.80 1.76
CA ALA A 153 -14.34 -16.90 0.33
C ALA A 153 -15.80 -16.52 -0.03
N ASP A 154 -16.71 -16.56 0.94
CA ASP A 154 -18.10 -16.12 0.81
C ASP A 154 -18.25 -14.59 0.78
N GLY A 155 -17.18 -13.86 1.11
CA GLY A 155 -17.18 -12.40 1.16
C GLY A 155 -17.97 -11.80 2.33
N VAL A 156 -18.47 -12.63 3.26
CA VAL A 156 -19.26 -12.16 4.40
C VAL A 156 -18.33 -11.58 5.47
N TRP A 157 -18.68 -10.39 5.95
CA TRP A 157 -17.89 -9.69 6.97
C TRP A 157 -18.30 -10.13 8.38
N HIS A 158 -17.32 -10.59 9.14
CA HIS A 158 -17.48 -10.92 10.56
C HIS A 158 -16.65 -9.97 11.40
N ARG A 159 -17.24 -9.43 12.48
CA ARG A 159 -16.46 -8.68 13.48
C ARG A 159 -15.50 -9.65 14.18
N ALA A 160 -14.22 -9.33 14.17
CA ALA A 160 -13.15 -10.20 14.68
C ALA A 160 -12.40 -9.61 15.89
N GLY A 161 -12.75 -8.39 16.31
CA GLY A 161 -12.28 -7.80 17.56
C GLY A 161 -12.15 -6.28 17.50
N SER A 162 -11.77 -5.70 18.64
CA SER A 162 -11.37 -4.30 18.74
C SER A 162 -10.47 -4.10 19.95
N VAL A 163 -9.57 -3.11 19.90
CA VAL A 163 -8.60 -2.83 20.97
C VAL A 163 -8.41 -1.30 21.13
N PRO A 164 -8.40 -0.78 22.37
CA PRO A 164 -8.14 0.64 22.64
C PRO A 164 -6.63 0.97 22.56
N GLY A 165 -6.27 2.23 22.80
CA GLY A 165 -4.87 2.67 22.92
C GLY A 165 -4.32 3.40 21.69
N PHE A 166 -5.17 3.67 20.70
CA PHE A 166 -4.77 4.31 19.44
C PHE A 166 -5.14 5.80 19.35
N ALA A 167 -5.53 6.44 20.45
CA ALA A 167 -6.06 7.81 20.43
C ALA A 167 -5.07 8.84 19.85
N GLY A 168 -3.76 8.62 20.01
CA GLY A 168 -2.71 9.49 19.47
C GLY A 168 -2.41 9.30 17.98
N PHE A 169 -2.90 8.22 17.35
CA PHE A 169 -2.56 7.83 15.99
C PHE A 169 -3.44 8.51 14.94
N LYS A 170 -2.85 8.77 13.77
CA LYS A 170 -3.51 9.48 12.66
C LYS A 170 -3.73 8.59 11.45
N THR A 171 -2.68 7.93 10.97
CA THR A 171 -2.74 7.04 9.80
C THR A 171 -1.97 5.75 10.04
N MET A 172 -2.10 4.79 9.12
CA MET A 172 -1.49 3.47 9.19
C MET A 172 -1.20 2.92 7.80
N ALA A 173 -0.10 2.16 7.67
CA ALA A 173 0.27 1.43 6.47
C ALA A 173 0.64 -0.02 6.82
N LEU A 174 0.07 -1.00 6.11
CA LEU A 174 0.41 -2.41 6.26
C LEU A 174 1.79 -2.67 5.62
N ILE A 175 2.72 -3.23 6.40
CA ILE A 175 4.10 -3.51 5.96
C ILE A 175 4.47 -5.00 6.01
N SER A 176 3.71 -5.82 6.74
CA SER A 176 3.88 -7.27 6.75
C SER A 176 2.54 -7.94 7.00
N LYS A 177 2.33 -9.12 6.41
CA LYS A 177 1.15 -9.96 6.61
C LYS A 177 1.56 -11.41 6.70
N THR A 178 1.24 -12.05 7.82
CA THR A 178 1.56 -13.46 8.06
C THR A 178 0.33 -14.23 8.48
N ARG A 179 0.48 -15.53 8.79
CA ARG A 179 -0.64 -16.34 9.29
C ARG A 179 -1.05 -15.96 10.70
N THR A 180 -0.15 -15.40 11.51
CA THR A 180 -0.36 -15.17 12.94
C THR A 180 -0.45 -13.70 13.29
N TYR A 181 0.05 -12.80 12.44
CA TYR A 181 0.03 -11.36 12.67
C TYR A 181 0.01 -10.55 11.37
N ASP A 182 -0.47 -9.32 11.48
CA ASP A 182 -0.29 -8.26 10.49
C ASP A 182 0.51 -7.12 11.15
N THR A 183 1.50 -6.57 10.45
CA THR A 183 2.37 -5.51 10.98
C THR A 183 2.10 -4.18 10.27
N PHE A 184 1.89 -3.13 11.06
CA PHE A 184 1.64 -1.77 10.58
C PHE A 184 2.74 -0.80 10.98
N LEU A 185 3.02 0.17 10.11
CA LEU A 185 3.62 1.44 10.51
C LEU A 185 2.51 2.46 10.75
N MET A 186 2.56 3.14 11.89
CA MET A 186 1.56 4.14 12.27
C MET A 186 2.23 5.38 12.85
N ASN A 187 1.83 6.56 12.39
CA ASN A 187 2.31 7.83 12.93
C ASN A 187 1.30 8.45 13.92
N THR A 188 1.83 9.21 14.87
CA THR A 188 1.04 9.97 15.82
C THR A 188 0.91 11.43 15.40
N ARG A 189 -0.13 12.10 15.91
CA ARG A 189 -0.28 13.56 15.76
C ARG A 189 0.87 14.34 16.40
N ALA A 190 1.56 13.75 17.37
CA ALA A 190 2.75 14.32 18.01
C ALA A 190 4.06 14.06 17.23
N GLY A 191 4.02 13.23 16.18
CA GLY A 191 5.11 13.04 15.24
C GLY A 191 5.95 11.80 15.43
N ALA A 192 5.61 10.93 16.37
CA ALA A 192 6.27 9.64 16.53
C ALA A 192 5.79 8.64 15.47
N LEU A 193 6.67 7.73 15.07
CA LEU A 193 6.37 6.57 14.21
C LEU A 193 6.52 5.30 15.04
N PHE A 194 5.55 4.40 14.92
CA PHE A 194 5.52 3.12 15.62
C PHE A 194 5.30 1.97 14.66
N THR A 195 5.81 0.80 15.06
CA THR A 195 5.44 -0.49 14.49
C THR A 195 4.44 -1.17 15.43
N PHE A 196 3.33 -1.64 14.87
CA PHE A 196 2.33 -2.45 15.56
C PHE A 196 2.27 -3.83 14.93
N HIS A 197 2.60 -4.84 15.71
CA HIS A 197 2.48 -6.24 15.33
C HIS A 197 1.20 -6.79 15.93
N ILE A 198 0.15 -6.91 15.13
CA ILE A 198 -1.21 -7.21 15.58
C ILE A 198 -1.52 -8.67 15.30
N PRO A 199 -1.69 -9.52 16.33
CA PRO A 199 -2.09 -10.91 16.12
C PRO A 199 -3.38 -10.98 15.33
N VAL A 200 -3.50 -11.86 14.34
CA VAL A 200 -4.75 -12.03 13.57
C VAL A 200 -5.84 -12.75 14.38
N GLY A 201 -5.45 -13.43 15.46
CA GLY A 201 -6.35 -14.05 16.43
C GLY A 201 -6.83 -13.11 17.53
N SER A 202 -7.57 -13.65 18.49
CA SER A 202 -7.91 -12.97 19.74
C SER A 202 -6.94 -13.42 20.85
N PRO A 203 -6.45 -12.54 21.73
CA PRO A 203 -6.73 -11.10 21.79
C PRO A 203 -6.00 -10.29 20.70
N MET A 204 -6.53 -9.12 20.36
CA MET A 204 -5.94 -8.17 19.40
C MET A 204 -4.79 -7.33 19.97
N HIS A 205 -4.38 -7.56 21.21
CA HIS A 205 -3.30 -6.81 21.84
C HIS A 205 -1.98 -7.11 21.13
N GLY A 206 -1.52 -6.16 20.33
CA GLY A 206 -0.28 -6.26 19.58
C GLY A 206 0.95 -5.84 20.36
N MET A 207 2.11 -6.25 19.85
CA MET A 207 3.38 -5.70 20.32
C MET A 207 3.61 -4.36 19.63
N VAL A 208 4.05 -3.38 20.40
CA VAL A 208 4.25 -2.00 19.94
C VAL A 208 5.71 -1.63 20.16
N LYS A 209 6.37 -1.14 19.10
CA LYS A 209 7.74 -0.62 19.18
C LYS A 209 7.77 0.78 18.57
N MET A 210 8.34 1.73 19.31
CA MET A 210 8.62 3.05 18.74
C MET A 210 9.78 2.96 17.76
N VAL A 211 9.61 3.52 16.58
CA VAL A 211 10.58 3.53 15.49
C VAL A 211 11.31 4.87 15.40
N ARG A 212 10.56 5.96 15.52
CA ARG A 212 11.08 7.34 15.58
C ARG A 212 10.24 8.15 16.55
N GLU A 213 10.85 9.10 17.24
CA GLU A 213 10.16 9.92 18.24
C GLU A 213 9.40 11.10 17.63
N ARG A 214 9.89 11.63 16.50
CA ARG A 214 9.42 12.89 15.90
C ARG A 214 9.54 12.85 14.38
N THR A 215 9.03 13.92 13.74
CA THR A 215 9.07 14.26 12.30
C THR A 215 8.08 13.53 11.39
N TRP A 216 7.15 12.76 11.93
CA TRP A 216 6.13 12.05 11.15
C TRP A 216 4.73 12.68 11.24
N GLN A 217 4.57 13.80 11.95
CA GLN A 217 3.26 14.39 12.23
C GLN A 217 2.56 14.99 11.00
N GLY A 218 3.36 15.42 10.02
CA GLY A 218 2.86 16.07 8.81
C GLY A 218 2.35 15.09 7.75
N PHE A 219 2.35 13.78 8.00
CA PHE A 219 1.82 12.81 7.04
C PHE A 219 0.39 12.39 7.38
N GLU A 220 -0.55 12.74 6.51
CA GLU A 220 -1.95 12.32 6.58
C GLU A 220 -2.14 10.94 5.93
N SER A 221 -1.28 10.57 4.97
CA SER A 221 -1.28 9.26 4.34
C SER A 221 0.10 8.60 4.39
N LEU A 222 0.10 7.30 4.68
CA LEU A 222 1.26 6.42 4.55
C LEU A 222 0.88 5.31 3.57
N VAL A 223 1.67 5.12 2.52
CA VAL A 223 1.49 4.01 1.56
C VAL A 223 2.78 3.21 1.53
N ALA A 224 2.68 1.90 1.67
CA ALA A 224 3.82 1.00 1.76
C ALA A 224 3.81 -0.04 0.65
N GLU A 225 4.99 -0.40 0.15
CA GLU A 225 5.19 -1.47 -0.82
C GLU A 225 6.45 -2.25 -0.45
N LYS A 226 6.51 -3.54 -0.80
CA LYS A 226 7.74 -4.32 -0.57
C LYS A 226 8.90 -3.75 -1.40
N CYS A 227 10.06 -3.66 -0.78
CA CYS A 227 11.31 -3.31 -1.45
C CYS A 227 12.47 -4.18 -0.96
N GLY A 228 12.96 -5.07 -1.83
CA GLY A 228 14.00 -6.03 -1.45
C GLY A 228 13.45 -7.18 -0.59
N VAL A 229 14.35 -7.84 0.15
CA VAL A 229 14.00 -9.06 0.92
C VAL A 229 13.24 -8.74 2.22
N TYR A 230 13.72 -7.72 2.96
CA TYR A 230 13.24 -7.31 4.29
C TYR A 230 12.87 -5.82 4.38
N GLY A 231 12.77 -5.15 3.22
CA GLY A 231 12.57 -3.71 3.16
C GLY A 231 11.15 -3.35 2.72
N THR A 232 10.76 -2.15 3.13
CA THR A 232 9.54 -1.47 2.73
C THR A 232 9.92 -0.15 2.06
N LEU A 233 9.35 0.10 0.87
CA LEU A 233 9.30 1.43 0.30
C LEU A 233 8.07 2.13 0.90
N LEU A 234 8.29 3.22 1.63
CA LEU A 234 7.24 3.97 2.31
C LEU A 234 7.13 5.36 1.71
N LEU A 235 5.92 5.72 1.25
CA LEU A 235 5.57 7.06 0.83
C LEU A 235 4.77 7.73 1.95
N GLY A 236 5.31 8.80 2.52
CA GLY A 236 4.58 9.72 3.40
C GLY A 236 4.07 10.90 2.60
N ILE A 237 2.77 11.19 2.71
CA ILE A 237 2.11 12.28 1.98
C ILE A 237 1.58 13.28 3.00
N ASP A 238 2.10 14.49 2.89
CA ASP A 238 1.63 15.69 3.58
C ASP A 238 0.56 16.33 2.69
N GLN A 239 -0.70 16.14 3.05
CA GLN A 239 -1.87 16.65 2.34
C GLN A 239 -2.07 18.14 2.55
N ASP A 240 -1.52 18.73 3.62
CA ASP A 240 -1.59 20.17 3.88
C ASP A 240 -0.69 20.96 2.90
N THR A 241 0.45 20.38 2.53
CA THR A 241 1.44 20.99 1.61
C THR A 241 1.51 20.32 0.24
N HIS A 242 0.71 19.27 0.02
CA HIS A 242 0.73 18.41 -1.17
C HIS A 242 2.11 17.78 -1.46
N ALA A 243 2.92 17.56 -0.43
CA ALA A 243 4.27 17.04 -0.57
C ALA A 243 4.35 15.53 -0.27
N GLY A 244 4.89 14.76 -1.22
CA GLY A 244 5.25 13.35 -1.01
C GLY A 244 6.73 13.19 -0.69
N TYR A 245 7.05 12.34 0.29
CA TYR A 245 8.43 11.96 0.64
C TYR A 245 8.58 10.45 0.65
N LEU A 246 9.58 9.96 -0.07
CA LEU A 246 9.84 8.54 -0.25
C LEU A 246 10.97 8.08 0.67
N TYR A 247 10.76 6.97 1.36
CA TYR A 247 11.69 6.40 2.32
C TYR A 247 11.92 4.91 2.04
N ALA A 248 13.18 4.47 2.11
CA ALA A 248 13.52 3.07 2.27
C ALA A 248 13.53 2.74 3.77
N VAL A 249 12.64 1.85 4.20
CA VAL A 249 12.52 1.37 5.57
C VAL A 249 13.02 -0.07 5.61
N GLY A 250 14.00 -0.36 6.47
CA GLY A 250 14.47 -1.71 6.69
C GLY A 250 13.53 -2.53 7.59
N HIS A 251 14.00 -3.68 8.05
CA HIS A 251 13.30 -4.51 9.02
C HIS A 251 12.88 -3.71 10.27
N ALA A 252 11.60 -3.77 10.61
CA ALA A 252 11.03 -3.04 11.73
C ALA A 252 11.49 -3.63 13.09
N ASN A 253 12.43 -2.94 13.75
CA ASN A 253 12.96 -3.32 15.06
C ASN A 253 13.10 -2.14 16.02
N GLY A 254 12.01 -1.40 16.20
CA GLY A 254 12.00 -0.22 17.06
C GLY A 254 13.01 0.84 16.60
N PHE A 255 13.74 1.45 17.52
CA PHE A 255 14.75 2.47 17.17
C PHE A 255 15.87 1.97 16.25
N ALA A 256 16.15 0.66 16.25
CA ALA A 256 17.14 0.06 15.35
C ALA A 256 16.66 -0.06 13.90
N THR A 257 15.39 0.25 13.61
CA THR A 257 14.88 0.27 12.23
C THR A 257 15.63 1.32 11.42
N VAL A 258 16.28 0.88 10.34
CA VAL A 258 16.90 1.79 9.37
C VAL A 258 15.80 2.48 8.59
N ILE A 259 15.83 3.81 8.54
CA ILE A 259 14.97 4.62 7.68
C ILE A 259 15.86 5.58 6.92
N GLN A 260 15.92 5.40 5.60
CA GLN A 260 16.66 6.26 4.70
C GLN A 260 15.68 7.06 3.86
N GLN A 261 15.73 8.38 3.97
CA GLN A 261 15.01 9.25 3.03
C GLN A 261 15.66 9.14 1.65
N ILE A 262 14.85 8.81 0.65
CA ILE A 262 15.27 8.74 -0.75
C ILE A 262 15.13 10.14 -1.39
N GLY A 263 14.04 10.84 -1.10
CA GLY A 263 13.84 12.22 -1.55
C GLY A 263 12.37 12.63 -1.55
N LYS A 264 12.13 13.88 -1.95
CA LYS A 264 10.79 14.41 -2.22
C LYS A 264 10.33 13.93 -3.61
N VAL A 265 9.06 13.56 -3.75
CA VAL A 265 8.43 13.25 -5.04
C VAL A 265 8.35 14.54 -5.86
N PRO A 266 8.73 14.54 -7.16
CA PRO A 266 8.92 15.77 -7.93
C PRO A 266 7.62 16.41 -8.44
N VAL A 267 6.46 15.95 -7.96
CA VAL A 267 5.14 16.51 -8.30
C VAL A 267 4.31 16.72 -7.03
N PRO A 268 3.43 17.73 -7.00
CA PRO A 268 2.43 17.85 -5.95
C PRO A 268 1.47 16.65 -5.94
N LEU A 269 1.10 16.22 -4.75
CA LEU A 269 0.11 15.17 -4.50
C LEU A 269 -1.16 15.84 -3.94
N THR A 270 -2.05 16.25 -4.84
CA THR A 270 -3.24 17.08 -4.54
C THR A 270 -4.53 16.30 -4.31
N ASP A 271 -4.50 14.99 -4.48
CA ASP A 271 -5.68 14.14 -4.34
C ASP A 271 -6.07 13.95 -2.87
N HIS A 272 -7.33 13.60 -2.63
CA HIS A 272 -7.87 13.55 -1.27
C HIS A 272 -7.60 12.22 -0.56
N VAL A 273 -7.54 11.13 -1.33
CA VAL A 273 -7.43 9.78 -0.81
C VAL A 273 -6.32 9.07 -1.54
N TYR A 274 -5.37 8.49 -0.80
CA TYR A 274 -4.27 7.72 -1.33
C TYR A 274 -4.32 6.29 -0.81
N PHE A 275 -3.95 5.34 -1.66
CA PHE A 275 -3.95 3.93 -1.32
C PHE A 275 -2.91 3.17 -2.14
N ARG A 276 -2.57 1.98 -1.66
CA ARG A 276 -1.68 1.05 -2.37
C ARG A 276 -2.46 0.33 -3.47
N VAL A 277 -1.88 0.20 -4.66
CA VAL A 277 -2.41 -0.68 -5.72
C VAL A 277 -1.64 -1.99 -5.69
N VAL A 278 -2.34 -3.08 -5.42
CA VAL A 278 -1.73 -4.40 -5.27
C VAL A 278 -2.13 -5.32 -6.42
N PRO A 279 -1.26 -6.23 -6.85
CA PRO A 279 -1.64 -7.30 -7.75
C PRO A 279 -2.57 -8.29 -7.05
N SER A 280 -2.89 -9.42 -7.70
CA SER A 280 -3.71 -10.44 -7.07
C SER A 280 -3.12 -10.89 -5.71
N PRO A 281 -3.94 -11.27 -4.71
CA PRO A 281 -3.46 -11.62 -3.38
C PRO A 281 -2.44 -12.76 -3.34
N ALA A 282 -2.44 -13.63 -4.35
CA ALA A 282 -1.50 -14.74 -4.46
C ALA A 282 -0.05 -14.28 -4.70
N VAL A 283 0.14 -13.08 -5.24
CA VAL A 283 1.45 -12.51 -5.59
C VAL A 283 1.74 -11.20 -4.88
N ASP A 284 0.78 -10.65 -4.11
CA ASP A 284 1.00 -9.52 -3.22
C ASP A 284 1.83 -9.95 -2.00
N VAL A 285 3.11 -9.58 -1.99
CA VAL A 285 4.06 -9.88 -0.92
C VAL A 285 4.45 -8.59 -0.19
N LEU A 286 4.39 -8.60 1.13
CA LEU A 286 4.84 -7.53 2.02
C LEU A 286 5.84 -8.09 3.02
N ASN A 287 7.02 -7.47 3.12
CA ASN A 287 8.12 -7.92 3.99
C ASN A 287 8.82 -6.71 4.63
N GLY A 288 8.15 -6.04 5.57
CA GLY A 288 8.72 -4.99 6.43
C GLY A 288 9.17 -5.46 7.81
N GLU A 289 9.00 -6.76 8.07
CA GLU A 289 9.66 -7.55 9.13
C GLU A 289 10.50 -8.65 8.46
#